data_AF-E9HPA0-F1
#
_entry.id   AF-E9HPA0-F1
#
_cell.length_a   1.000
_cell.length_b   1.000
_cell.length_c   1.000
_cell.angle_alpha   90.00
_cell.angle_beta   90.00
_cell.angle_gamma   90.00
#
_symmetry.space_group_name_H-M   'P 1'
#
loop_
_entity.id
_entity.type
_entity.pdbx_description
1 polymer ?
#
loop_
_entity_poly.entity_id
_entity_poly.type
_entity_poly.pdbx_seq_one_letter_code
_entity_poly.pdbx_strand_id
1 'polypeptide(L)'
;RMACCADGIQRPTVAGIHAGPEGAYSISLSGGYEDDIDLGECFTYTGEGGRALKGTASDPKNLRTAPQSKDQTLTRGNLALSLNITTRKPVRVIRGSNLKNEFAPEYGYRYDGLYTVEKYWQCVGKSGFKVYKFALRRCPDQAPPP
;
A
#
# COMPACT_ATOMS: atom_id res chain seq x y z
N ARG A 1 -2.34 -6.28 12.07
CA ARG A 1 -2.77 -4.86 11.93
C ARG A 1 -2.92 -4.15 13.28
N MET A 2 -3.69 -4.67 14.24
CA MET A 2 -3.87 -3.99 15.54
C MET A 2 -2.56 -3.79 16.32
N ALA A 3 -1.72 -4.84 16.42
CA ALA A 3 -0.39 -4.73 17.01
C ALA A 3 0.47 -3.67 16.30
N CYS A 4 0.56 -3.71 14.96
CA CYS A 4 1.29 -2.70 14.17
C CYS A 4 0.80 -1.26 14.41
N CYS A 5 -0.49 -1.08 14.75
CA CYS A 5 -1.05 0.22 15.10
C CYS A 5 -0.62 0.65 16.51
N ALA A 6 -0.75 -0.25 17.49
CA ALA A 6 -0.30 -0.02 18.86
C ALA A 6 1.20 0.34 18.92
N ASP A 7 2.02 -0.34 18.12
CA ASP A 7 3.47 -0.12 18.02
C ASP A 7 3.84 1.10 17.17
N GLY A 8 2.85 1.79 16.57
CA GLY A 8 3.07 2.97 15.73
C GLY A 8 3.69 2.71 14.36
N ILE A 9 4.00 1.46 14.01
CA ILE A 9 4.58 1.07 12.72
C ILE A 9 3.63 1.41 11.56
N GLN A 10 2.35 1.01 11.68
CA GLN A 10 1.27 1.29 10.72
C GLN A 10 0.00 1.65 11.51
N ARG A 11 -0.26 2.95 11.70
CA ARG A 11 -1.41 3.43 12.49
C ARG A 11 -2.78 3.07 11.91
N PRO A 12 -3.03 3.12 10.58
CA PRO A 12 -4.31 2.69 10.07
C PRO A 12 -4.52 1.19 10.33
N THR A 13 -5.68 0.82 10.86
CA THR A 13 -6.02 -0.59 11.13
C THR A 13 -6.56 -1.32 9.91
N VAL A 14 -7.00 -0.56 8.89
CA VAL A 14 -7.56 -1.09 7.63
C VAL A 14 -6.78 -0.58 6.42
N ALA A 15 -6.67 0.75 6.25
CA ALA A 15 -6.10 1.35 5.04
C ALA A 15 -4.66 0.90 4.75
N GLY A 16 -4.33 0.67 3.48
CA GLY A 16 -3.00 0.25 3.06
C GLY A 16 -1.94 1.33 3.32
N ILE A 17 -2.30 2.60 3.21
CA ILE A 17 -1.39 3.74 3.30
C ILE A 17 -1.67 4.55 4.57
N HIS A 18 -0.62 4.87 5.32
CA HIS A 18 -0.66 5.85 6.39
C HIS A 18 -0.08 7.17 5.89
N ALA A 19 -0.96 8.12 5.58
CA ALA A 19 -0.61 9.42 5.03
C ALA A 19 -0.62 10.51 6.10
N GLY A 20 0.21 11.55 5.90
CA GLY A 20 0.16 12.81 6.63
C GLY A 20 0.65 13.99 5.80
N PRO A 21 0.80 15.18 6.41
CA PRO A 21 1.12 16.42 5.69
C PRO A 21 2.46 16.39 4.94
N GLU A 22 3.39 15.54 5.37
CA GLU A 22 4.74 15.47 4.78
C GLU A 22 4.94 14.29 3.82
N GLY A 23 3.87 13.58 3.48
CA GLY A 23 3.89 12.37 2.65
C GLY A 23 3.35 11.14 3.37
N ALA A 24 3.59 9.97 2.79
CA ALA A 24 3.25 8.70 3.40
C ALA A 24 4.33 8.27 4.41
N TYR A 25 3.90 7.83 5.59
CA TYR A 25 4.77 7.37 6.66
C TYR A 25 5.00 5.86 6.61
N SER A 26 3.98 5.11 6.21
CA SER A 26 4.02 3.65 6.18
C SER A 26 2.99 3.05 5.22
N ILE A 27 3.28 1.89 4.66
CA ILE A 27 2.39 1.13 3.79
C ILE A 27 2.32 -0.35 4.18
N SER A 28 1.25 -1.01 3.76
CA SER A 28 1.02 -2.43 3.97
C SER A 28 0.80 -3.19 2.66
N LEU A 29 1.63 -4.20 2.42
CA LEU A 29 1.44 -5.23 1.41
C LEU A 29 0.63 -6.37 2.03
N SER A 30 -0.61 -6.58 1.59
CA SER A 30 -1.53 -7.58 2.17
C SER A 30 -2.27 -8.43 1.12
N GLY A 31 -1.88 -8.35 -0.16
CA GLY A 31 -2.57 -9.05 -1.25
C GLY A 31 -3.95 -8.46 -1.61
N GLY A 32 -4.20 -7.20 -1.24
CA GLY A 32 -5.49 -6.55 -1.45
C GLY A 32 -5.68 -5.93 -2.85
N TYR A 33 -4.61 -5.84 -3.64
CA TYR A 33 -4.60 -5.28 -4.99
C TYR A 33 -3.90 -6.26 -5.93
N GLU A 34 -4.60 -6.70 -6.97
CA GLU A 34 -4.11 -7.64 -7.98
C GLU A 34 -2.98 -7.09 -8.86
N ASP A 35 -2.81 -5.78 -8.85
CA ASP A 35 -1.82 -5.03 -9.63
C ASP A 35 -0.46 -4.88 -8.93
N ASP A 36 -0.35 -5.31 -7.67
CA ASP A 36 0.88 -5.30 -6.90
C ASP A 36 1.87 -6.33 -7.46
N ILE A 37 3.16 -5.97 -7.48
CA ILE A 37 4.27 -6.86 -7.86
C ILE A 37 5.32 -6.73 -6.78
N ASP A 38 5.63 -7.81 -6.06
CA ASP A 38 6.60 -7.81 -4.98
C ASP A 38 7.80 -8.68 -5.33
N LEU A 39 8.99 -8.08 -5.27
CA LEU A 39 10.30 -8.70 -5.54
C LEU A 39 11.22 -8.56 -4.31
N GLY A 40 10.65 -8.39 -3.11
CA GLY A 40 11.38 -8.31 -1.85
C GLY A 40 12.04 -6.94 -1.64
N GLU A 41 13.23 -6.74 -2.20
CA GLU A 41 13.98 -5.48 -2.08
C GLU A 41 13.39 -4.36 -2.91
N CYS A 42 12.64 -4.69 -3.95
CA CYS A 42 11.87 -3.72 -4.71
C CYS A 42 10.47 -4.26 -4.99
N PHE A 43 9.53 -3.36 -5.18
CA PHE A 43 8.17 -3.73 -5.53
C PHE A 43 7.43 -2.59 -6.21
N THR A 44 6.37 -2.94 -6.92
CA THR A 44 5.38 -2.00 -7.44
C THR A 44 4.13 -2.09 -6.59
N TYR A 45 3.76 -0.97 -5.96
CA TYR A 45 2.60 -0.82 -5.11
C TYR A 45 1.46 -0.12 -5.84
N THR A 46 0.25 -0.63 -5.69
CA THR A 46 -0.97 -0.03 -6.25
C THR A 46 -1.57 0.96 -5.26
N GLY A 47 -1.93 2.15 -5.77
CA GLY A 47 -2.59 3.19 -4.99
C GLY A 47 -3.92 2.74 -4.38
N GLU A 48 -4.44 3.53 -3.45
CA GLU A 48 -5.74 3.33 -2.84
C GLU A 48 -6.89 3.88 -3.70
N GLY A 49 -8.10 3.41 -3.41
CA GLY A 49 -9.34 3.90 -4.05
C GLY A 49 -9.67 3.20 -5.36
N GLY A 50 -10.57 3.80 -6.14
CA GLY A 50 -11.16 3.18 -7.34
C GLY A 50 -12.17 2.07 -7.04
N ARG A 51 -12.73 2.04 -5.82
CA ARG A 51 -13.64 1.00 -5.32
C ARG A 51 -14.96 1.59 -4.85
N ALA A 52 -16.06 0.88 -5.10
CA ALA A 52 -17.36 1.17 -4.52
C ALA A 52 -17.46 0.49 -3.14
N LEU A 53 -17.18 1.25 -2.08
CA LEU A 53 -17.15 0.75 -0.70
C LEU A 53 -18.40 1.08 0.11
N LYS A 54 -19.23 2.00 -0.39
CA LYS A 54 -20.51 2.34 0.23
C LYS A 54 -21.56 1.35 -0.23
N GLY A 55 -22.35 0.85 0.72
CA GLY A 55 -23.56 0.10 0.41
C GLY A 55 -24.59 0.95 -0.34
N THR A 56 -25.54 0.29 -0.99
CA THR A 56 -26.72 0.92 -1.59
C THR A 56 -27.88 0.91 -0.60
N ALA A 57 -29.01 1.54 -0.96
CA ALA A 57 -30.23 1.44 -0.16
C ALA A 57 -30.74 -0.01 -0.05
N SER A 58 -30.49 -0.84 -1.07
CA SER A 58 -30.88 -2.25 -1.13
C SER A 58 -29.87 -3.20 -0.49
N ASP A 59 -28.60 -2.82 -0.39
CA ASP A 59 -27.55 -3.55 0.33
C ASP A 59 -26.65 -2.54 1.08
N PRO A 60 -27.02 -2.16 2.32
CA PRO A 60 -26.39 -1.05 3.05
C PRO A 60 -24.99 -1.39 3.60
N LYS A 61 -24.40 -2.53 3.23
CA LYS A 61 -23.14 -2.98 3.80
C LYS A 61 -21.97 -2.12 3.33
N ASN A 62 -21.38 -1.39 4.28
CA ASN A 62 -20.09 -0.74 4.04
C ASN A 62 -18.99 -1.78 3.97
N LEU A 63 -18.33 -1.85 2.81
CA LEU A 63 -17.23 -2.76 2.58
C LEU A 63 -15.91 -2.10 2.96
N ARG A 64 -14.99 -2.89 3.51
CA ARG A 64 -13.60 -2.46 3.71
C ARG A 64 -12.77 -2.63 2.44
N THR A 65 -13.20 -3.53 1.56
CA THR A 65 -12.55 -3.88 0.28
C THR A 65 -13.61 -4.25 -0.73
N ALA A 66 -13.39 -3.93 -1.99
CA ALA A 66 -14.19 -4.36 -3.14
C ALA A 66 -13.28 -4.45 -4.37
N PRO A 67 -13.67 -5.13 -5.45
CA PRO A 67 -12.99 -5.04 -6.73
C PRO A 67 -12.88 -3.58 -7.22
N GLN A 68 -11.93 -3.32 -8.11
CA GLN A 68 -11.88 -2.02 -8.78
C GLN A 68 -13.14 -1.83 -9.64
N SER A 69 -13.73 -0.65 -9.56
CA SER A 69 -14.98 -0.30 -10.24
C SER A 69 -14.94 1.08 -10.92
N LYS A 70 -13.83 1.81 -10.78
CA LYS A 70 -13.58 3.12 -11.40
C LYS A 70 -12.10 3.50 -11.31
N ASP A 71 -11.72 4.49 -12.09
CA ASP A 71 -10.38 5.06 -12.08
C ASP A 71 -9.99 5.59 -10.68
N GLN A 72 -8.76 5.31 -10.29
CA GLN A 72 -8.14 5.92 -9.11
C GLN A 72 -7.80 7.39 -9.38
N THR A 73 -7.73 8.17 -8.30
CA THR A 73 -7.34 9.58 -8.34
C THR A 73 -6.07 9.80 -7.54
N LEU A 74 -5.26 10.80 -7.92
CA LEU A 74 -4.07 11.20 -7.18
C LEU A 74 -4.46 12.08 -5.99
N THR A 75 -5.11 11.48 -5.01
CA THR A 75 -5.58 12.16 -3.79
C THR A 75 -5.23 11.30 -2.57
N ARG A 76 -5.37 11.86 -1.36
CA ARG A 76 -5.19 11.14 -0.09
C ARG A 76 -3.87 10.36 -0.04
N GLY A 77 -3.91 9.03 0.19
CA GLY A 77 -2.71 8.19 0.26
C GLY A 77 -1.87 8.20 -1.02
N ASN A 78 -2.50 8.29 -2.19
CA ASN A 78 -1.80 8.31 -3.47
C ASN A 78 -1.00 9.60 -3.64
N LEU A 79 -1.61 10.74 -3.28
CA LEU A 79 -0.93 12.03 -3.26
C LEU A 79 0.22 12.01 -2.24
N ALA A 80 -0.02 11.48 -1.04
CA ALA A 80 1.00 11.37 -0.01
C ALA A 80 2.22 10.54 -0.46
N LEU A 81 2.01 9.40 -1.11
CA LEU A 81 3.10 8.60 -1.68
C LEU A 81 3.85 9.34 -2.79
N SER A 82 3.17 10.10 -3.65
CA SER A 82 3.85 10.91 -4.67
C SER A 82 4.76 11.98 -4.06
N LEU A 83 4.41 12.53 -2.89
CA LEU A 83 5.25 13.50 -2.17
C LEU A 83 6.53 12.85 -1.60
N ASN A 84 6.55 11.55 -1.31
CA ASN A 84 7.79 10.87 -0.88
C ASN A 84 8.90 10.90 -1.94
N ILE A 85 8.55 11.06 -3.22
CA ILE A 85 9.53 11.14 -4.31
C ILE A 85 10.33 12.44 -4.23
N THR A 86 9.63 13.56 -3.99
CA THR A 86 10.26 14.89 -3.90
C THR A 86 10.92 15.10 -2.55
N THR A 87 10.26 14.70 -1.46
CA THR A 87 10.78 14.85 -0.09
C THR A 87 11.90 13.86 0.24
N ARG A 88 12.03 12.77 -0.53
CA ARG A 88 12.97 11.65 -0.28
C ARG A 88 12.81 11.00 1.11
N LYS A 89 11.69 11.26 1.79
CA LYS A 89 11.41 10.66 3.09
C LYS A 89 11.07 9.17 2.92
N PRO A 90 11.71 8.27 3.66
CA PRO A 90 11.45 6.84 3.55
C PRO A 90 10.08 6.46 4.11
N VAL A 91 9.55 5.35 3.61
CA VAL A 91 8.27 4.77 3.99
C VAL A 91 8.53 3.45 4.72
N ARG A 92 7.91 3.25 5.88
CA ARG A 92 7.95 1.94 6.55
C ARG A 92 7.07 0.94 5.81
N VAL A 93 7.58 -0.26 5.57
CA VAL A 93 6.84 -1.31 4.87
C VAL A 93 6.53 -2.45 5.82
N ILE A 94 5.26 -2.86 5.86
CA ILE A 94 4.85 -4.11 6.49
C ILE A 94 4.29 -5.09 5.45
N ARG A 95 4.69 -6.37 5.54
CA ARG A 95 4.12 -7.47 4.76
C ARG A 95 3.17 -8.29 5.63
N GLY A 96 2.02 -8.66 5.08
CA GLY A 96 1.04 -9.52 5.73
C GLY A 96 1.03 -10.92 5.11
N SER A 97 0.71 -11.94 5.92
CA SER A 97 0.69 -13.34 5.47
C SER A 97 -0.28 -13.63 4.32
N ASN A 98 -1.28 -12.77 4.12
CA ASN A 98 -2.22 -12.86 3.01
C ASN A 98 -1.64 -12.48 1.63
N LEU A 99 -0.40 -11.99 1.56
CA LEU A 99 0.25 -11.62 0.30
C LEU A 99 0.55 -12.84 -0.61
N LYS A 100 0.56 -14.06 -0.06
CA LYS A 100 0.67 -15.35 -0.78
C LYS A 100 1.80 -15.40 -1.82
N ASN A 101 2.96 -14.85 -1.48
CA ASN A 101 4.20 -14.93 -2.26
C ASN A 101 5.37 -15.31 -1.33
N GLU A 102 6.57 -15.49 -1.88
CA GLU A 102 7.77 -15.89 -1.14
C GLU A 102 8.23 -14.88 -0.07
N PHE A 103 7.83 -13.61 -0.19
CA PHE A 103 8.20 -12.54 0.74
C PHE A 103 7.18 -12.36 1.88
N ALA A 104 6.04 -13.06 1.83
CA ALA A 104 5.02 -12.99 2.86
C ALA A 104 5.49 -13.70 4.14
N PRO A 105 5.27 -13.13 5.33
CA PRO A 105 5.50 -13.86 6.57
C PRO A 105 4.51 -15.03 6.69
N GLU A 106 4.89 -16.09 7.40
CA GLU A 106 4.02 -17.25 7.65
C GLU A 106 2.74 -16.84 8.40
N TYR A 107 2.87 -15.95 9.38
CA TYR A 107 1.77 -15.47 10.20
C TYR A 107 1.75 -13.95 10.36
N GLY A 108 0.55 -13.39 10.42
CA GLY A 108 0.33 -12.02 10.85
C GLY A 108 0.95 -10.97 9.93
N TYR A 109 1.67 -10.01 10.53
CA TYR A 109 2.31 -8.91 9.85
C TYR A 109 3.75 -8.75 10.35
N ARG A 110 4.67 -8.53 9.42
CA ARG A 110 6.09 -8.32 9.69
C ARG A 110 6.52 -6.96 9.16
N TYR A 111 7.40 -6.29 9.91
CA TYR A 111 8.04 -5.06 9.46
C TYR A 111 9.31 -5.40 8.67
N ASP A 112 9.39 -4.92 7.42
CA ASP A 112 10.42 -5.31 6.47
C ASP A 112 11.41 -4.16 6.16
N GLY A 113 11.31 -3.07 6.92
CA GLY A 113 12.24 -1.94 6.87
C GLY A 113 11.68 -0.70 6.19
N LEU A 114 12.61 0.18 5.85
CA LEU A 114 12.41 1.45 5.17
C LEU A 114 12.64 1.30 3.67
N TYR A 115 11.78 1.94 2.89
CA TYR A 115 11.83 1.97 1.44
C TYR A 115 11.70 3.40 0.93
N THR A 116 12.40 3.73 -0.15
CA THR A 116 12.22 4.98 -0.90
C THR A 116 11.20 4.78 -2.02
N VAL A 117 10.40 5.81 -2.29
CA VAL A 117 9.53 5.84 -3.47
C VAL A 117 10.35 6.43 -4.62
N GLU A 118 10.64 5.64 -5.64
CA GLU A 118 11.52 6.04 -6.75
C GLU A 118 10.76 6.82 -7.81
N LYS A 119 9.56 6.35 -8.17
CA LYS A 119 8.70 6.95 -9.19
C LYS A 119 7.25 6.48 -9.03
N TYR A 120 6.34 7.19 -9.67
CA TYR A 120 4.94 6.81 -9.80
C TYR A 120 4.44 7.06 -11.21
N TRP A 121 3.41 6.31 -11.63
CA TRP A 121 2.75 6.50 -12.92
C TRP A 121 1.29 6.06 -12.83
N GLN A 122 0.48 6.45 -13.81
CA GLN A 122 -0.88 5.94 -13.98
C GLN A 122 -0.91 4.98 -15.16
N CYS A 123 -1.56 3.84 -15.02
CA CYS A 123 -1.79 2.89 -16.11
C CYS A 123 -3.14 2.20 -15.96
N VAL A 124 -3.60 1.51 -17.00
CA VAL A 124 -4.77 0.64 -16.91
C VAL A 124 -4.37 -0.62 -16.12
N GLY A 125 -5.03 -0.86 -15.00
CA GLY A 125 -4.84 -2.06 -14.17
C GLY A 125 -5.53 -3.29 -14.77
N LYS A 126 -5.35 -4.45 -14.14
CA LYS A 126 -5.92 -5.73 -14.64
C LYS A 126 -7.44 -5.72 -14.75
N SER A 127 -8.12 -4.97 -13.87
CA SER A 127 -9.57 -4.76 -13.90
C SER A 127 -10.07 -3.80 -15.00
N GLY A 128 -9.19 -3.23 -15.84
CA GLY A 128 -9.57 -2.32 -16.93
C GLY A 128 -9.75 -0.85 -16.53
N PHE A 129 -9.53 -0.50 -15.26
CA PHE A 129 -9.59 0.88 -14.75
C PHE A 129 -8.20 1.46 -14.55
N LYS A 130 -8.08 2.79 -14.61
CA LYS A 130 -6.80 3.46 -14.31
C LYS A 130 -6.45 3.31 -12.83
N VAL A 131 -5.22 2.88 -12.56
CA VAL A 131 -4.64 2.78 -11.22
C VAL A 131 -3.35 3.58 -11.15
N TYR A 132 -3.01 4.10 -9.97
CA TYR A 132 -1.69 4.65 -9.71
C TYR A 132 -0.77 3.53 -9.24
N LYS A 133 0.43 3.47 -9.81
CA LYS A 133 1.49 2.54 -9.42
C LYS A 133 2.68 3.33 -8.89
N PHE A 134 3.31 2.80 -7.86
CA PHE A 134 4.48 3.37 -7.20
C PHE A 134 5.58 2.33 -7.18
N ALA A 135 6.77 2.65 -7.70
CA ALA A 135 7.95 1.80 -7.55
C ALA A 135 8.67 2.16 -6.26
N LEU A 136 8.89 1.16 -5.41
CA LEU A 136 9.61 1.31 -4.16
C LEU A 136 10.86 0.43 -4.14
N ARG A 137 11.92 0.94 -3.51
CA ARG A 137 13.18 0.21 -3.29
C ARG A 137 13.60 0.32 -1.83
N ARG A 138 14.08 -0.78 -1.27
CA ARG A 138 14.56 -0.85 0.10
C ARG A 138 15.75 0.09 0.27
N CYS A 139 15.76 0.85 1.37
CA CYS A 139 16.91 1.68 1.71
C CYS A 139 18.14 0.79 2.03
N PRO A 140 19.36 1.24 1.70
CA PRO A 140 20.58 0.55 2.11
C PRO A 140 20.76 0.60 3.65
N ASP A 141 21.80 -0.09 4.14
CA ASP A 141 22.26 -0.03 5.54
C ASP A 141 21.23 -0.48 6.58
N GLN A 142 20.36 -1.41 6.18
CA GLN A 142 19.43 -2.11 7.05
C GLN A 142 19.82 -3.58 7.13
N ALA A 143 19.48 -4.26 8.23
CA ALA A 143 19.60 -5.71 8.35
C ALA A 143 18.98 -6.39 7.10
N PRO A 144 19.50 -7.56 6.67
CA PRO A 144 18.97 -8.26 5.50
C PRO A 144 17.46 -8.48 5.66
N PRO A 145 16.68 -8.41 4.56
CA PRO A 145 15.27 -8.74 4.60
C PRO A 145 15.08 -10.18 5.13
N PRO A 146 14.09 -10.43 6.01
CA PRO A 146 13.91 -11.73 6.65
C PRO A 146 13.31 -12.79 5.72
#